data_AF-A0AB33AIB9-F1
#
_entry.id   AF-A0AB33AIB9-F1
#
_cell.length_a   1.000
_cell.length_b   1.000
_cell.length_c   1.000
_cell.angle_alpha   90.00
_cell.angle_beta   90.00
_cell.angle_gamma   90.00
#
_symmetry.space_group_name_H-M   'P 1'
#
loop_
_entity.id
_entity.type
_entity.pdbx_description
1 polymer ?
#
loop_
_entity_poly.entity_id
_entity_poly.type
_entity_poly.pdbx_seq_one_letter_code
_entity_poly.pdbx_strand_id
1 'polypeptide(L)'
;MPRYLSSDTLRSAVRRLGESRAQGRLTDYLIIRRALRLGGEAETVTLSQRDDNFMTALREFTEIGDEDAPEPFFSPFAWTRESKSGYRTRKYASNGPSNTVQDWHGKPNGPIERIPDTRPAQVRLAHRTPEELSQFLLLTDTGAQSAPRAIDLAYWWFRATDIEERFGEDPTEDVLIAAMLDDLGLQAAEAQALLEFDQTPSDAQ
;
A
#
# COMPACT_ATOMS: atom_id res chain seq x y z
N MET A 1 12.93 19.81 -16.70
CA MET A 1 13.73 18.81 -15.95
C MET A 1 12.75 18.07 -15.07
N PRO A 2 12.90 16.76 -14.86
CA PRO A 2 11.93 16.04 -14.05
C PRO A 2 11.92 16.55 -12.61
N ARG A 3 10.73 16.74 -12.04
CA ARG A 3 10.55 17.32 -10.71
C ARG A 3 10.02 16.26 -9.77
N TYR A 4 10.87 15.82 -8.84
CA TYR A 4 10.54 14.78 -7.86
C TYR A 4 10.30 15.36 -6.47
N LEU A 5 9.63 14.58 -5.62
CA LEU A 5 9.51 14.88 -4.20
C LEU A 5 10.90 14.98 -3.54
N SER A 6 11.06 15.91 -2.61
CA SER A 6 12.32 16.07 -1.89
C SER A 6 12.62 14.84 -1.02
N SER A 7 13.91 14.53 -0.83
CA SER A 7 14.32 13.43 0.06
C SER A 7 13.85 13.64 1.50
N ASP A 8 13.73 14.89 1.97
CA ASP A 8 13.24 15.20 3.31
C ASP A 8 11.74 14.95 3.46
N THR A 9 10.96 15.27 2.42
CA THR A 9 9.54 14.93 2.34
C THR A 9 9.35 13.41 2.41
N LEU A 10 10.08 12.66 1.58
CA LEU A 10 10.00 11.20 1.54
C LEU A 10 10.43 10.56 2.85
N ARG A 11 11.55 11.02 3.45
CA ARG A 11 12.03 10.53 4.75
C ARG A 11 10.99 10.75 5.84
N SER A 12 10.37 11.94 5.87
CA SER A 12 9.35 12.28 6.86
C SER A 12 8.08 11.45 6.67
N ALA A 13 7.65 11.23 5.42
CA ALA A 13 6.50 10.40 5.10
C ALA A 13 6.72 8.94 5.52
N VAL A 14 7.85 8.33 5.12
CA VAL A 14 8.20 6.96 5.51
C VAL A 14 8.24 6.81 7.04
N ARG A 15 8.80 7.80 7.73
CA ARG A 15 8.86 7.80 9.20
C ARG A 15 7.45 7.77 9.81
N ARG A 16 6.56 8.67 9.38
CA ARG A 16 5.17 8.73 9.86
C ARG A 16 4.38 7.48 9.50
N LEU A 17 4.53 6.94 8.29
CA LEU A 17 3.89 5.67 7.89
C LEU A 17 4.34 4.52 8.79
N GLY A 18 5.65 4.43 9.07
CA GLY A 18 6.20 3.39 9.94
C GLY A 18 5.78 3.54 11.40
N GLU A 19 5.53 4.75 11.89
CA GLU A 19 5.06 5.02 13.27
C GLU A 19 3.53 4.89 13.42
N SER A 20 2.77 4.94 12.32
CA SER A 20 1.31 4.83 12.30
C SER A 20 0.78 3.49 12.81
N ARG A 21 -0.54 3.37 12.99
CA ARG A 21 -1.23 2.11 13.34
C ARG A 21 -1.20 1.04 12.26
N ALA A 22 -0.72 1.35 11.06
CA ALA A 22 -0.65 0.37 9.97
C ALA A 22 0.24 -0.81 10.33
N GLN A 23 -0.23 -2.02 10.01
CA GLN A 23 0.58 -3.23 10.08
C GLN A 23 1.27 -3.48 8.74
N GLY A 24 2.38 -4.23 8.72
CA GLY A 24 3.10 -4.58 7.48
C GLY A 24 2.20 -5.23 6.41
N ARG A 25 1.17 -5.99 6.85
CA ARG A 25 0.14 -6.57 5.97
C ARG A 25 -0.67 -5.55 5.17
N LEU A 26 -0.71 -4.28 5.56
CA LEU A 26 -1.34 -3.22 4.75
C LEU A 26 -0.62 -3.06 3.40
N THR A 27 0.71 -3.23 3.34
CA THR A 27 1.44 -3.24 2.07
C THR A 27 0.94 -4.35 1.14
N ASP A 28 0.85 -5.58 1.64
CA ASP A 28 0.41 -6.72 0.82
C ASP A 28 -1.04 -6.54 0.34
N TYR A 29 -1.91 -5.98 1.17
CA TYR A 29 -3.30 -5.66 0.78
C TYR A 29 -3.35 -4.63 -0.35
N LEU A 30 -2.58 -3.53 -0.25
CA LEU A 30 -2.54 -2.49 -1.28
C LEU A 30 -1.94 -2.98 -2.59
N ILE A 31 -0.99 -3.93 -2.55
CA ILE A 31 -0.45 -4.59 -3.75
C ILE A 31 -1.56 -5.38 -4.47
N ILE A 32 -2.36 -6.18 -3.75
CA ILE A 32 -3.47 -6.92 -4.38
C ILE A 32 -4.53 -5.97 -4.96
N ARG A 33 -4.81 -4.87 -4.26
CA ARG A 33 -5.72 -3.82 -4.74
C ARG A 33 -5.26 -3.21 -6.06
N ARG A 34 -3.99 -2.79 -6.12
CA ARG A 34 -3.40 -2.26 -7.35
C ARG A 34 -3.38 -3.29 -8.47
N ALA A 35 -3.06 -4.55 -8.18
CA ALA A 35 -3.04 -5.61 -9.19
C ALA A 35 -4.43 -5.85 -9.80
N LEU A 36 -5.49 -5.83 -8.99
CA LEU A 36 -6.88 -5.88 -9.49
C LEU A 36 -7.22 -4.64 -10.32
N ARG A 37 -6.82 -3.44 -9.87
CA ARG A 37 -7.04 -2.18 -10.58
C ARG A 37 -6.37 -2.19 -11.97
N LEU A 38 -5.15 -2.71 -12.07
CA LEU A 38 -4.43 -2.90 -13.34
C LEU A 38 -5.13 -3.93 -14.26
N GLY A 39 -5.76 -4.95 -13.68
CA GLY A 39 -6.56 -5.93 -14.41
C GLY A 39 -7.92 -5.41 -14.92
N GLY A 40 -8.30 -4.17 -14.61
CA GLY A 40 -9.56 -3.57 -15.05
C GLY A 40 -10.78 -4.25 -14.43
N GLU A 41 -11.50 -5.03 -15.22
CA GLU A 41 -12.67 -5.80 -14.79
C GLU A 41 -12.32 -7.16 -14.15
N ALA A 42 -11.02 -7.45 -13.96
CA ALA A 42 -10.57 -8.69 -13.35
C ALA A 42 -11.08 -8.83 -11.89
N GLU A 43 -11.80 -9.91 -11.61
CA GLU A 43 -12.28 -10.23 -10.26
C GLU A 43 -11.21 -10.92 -9.40
N THR A 44 -10.14 -11.43 -10.01
CA THR A 44 -9.09 -12.21 -9.34
C THR A 44 -7.70 -11.79 -9.80
N VAL A 45 -6.70 -12.01 -8.94
CA VAL A 45 -5.27 -11.84 -9.24
C VAL A 45 -4.57 -13.16 -9.05
N THR A 46 -3.67 -13.50 -9.98
CA THR A 46 -2.80 -14.68 -9.85
C THR A 46 -1.55 -14.30 -9.06
N LEU A 47 -1.28 -15.01 -7.96
CA LEU A 47 -0.10 -14.80 -7.10
C LEU A 47 1.13 -15.46 -7.72
N SER A 48 1.63 -14.90 -8.82
CA SER A 48 2.71 -15.46 -9.62
C SER A 48 3.64 -14.37 -10.13
N GLN A 49 4.93 -14.65 -10.17
CA GLN A 49 5.92 -13.78 -10.82
C GLN A 49 5.71 -13.64 -12.34
N ARG A 50 4.85 -14.48 -12.93
CA ARG A 50 4.47 -14.42 -14.34
C ARG A 50 3.18 -13.62 -14.58
N ASP A 51 2.55 -13.14 -13.52
CA ASP A 51 1.38 -12.28 -13.62
C ASP A 51 1.85 -10.82 -13.66
N ASP A 52 1.71 -10.18 -14.82
CA ASP A 52 2.26 -8.84 -15.06
C ASP A 52 1.61 -7.78 -14.17
N ASN A 53 0.30 -7.92 -13.89
CA ASN A 53 -0.42 -6.99 -13.04
C ASN A 53 0.04 -7.09 -11.58
N PHE A 54 0.19 -8.32 -11.07
CA PHE A 54 0.72 -8.55 -9.73
C PHE A 54 2.14 -8.03 -9.57
N MET A 55 3.03 -8.33 -10.53
CA MET A 55 4.42 -7.89 -10.47
C MET A 55 4.58 -6.38 -10.64
N THR A 56 3.77 -5.76 -11.49
CA THR A 56 3.73 -4.29 -11.64
C THR A 56 3.30 -3.63 -10.35
N ALA A 57 2.19 -4.08 -9.75
CA ALA A 57 1.69 -3.56 -8.48
C ALA A 57 2.72 -3.69 -7.34
N LEU A 58 3.41 -4.83 -7.26
CA LEU A 58 4.45 -5.07 -6.26
C LEU A 58 5.62 -4.10 -6.42
N ARG A 59 6.11 -3.93 -7.65
CA ARG A 59 7.23 -3.04 -7.97
C ARG A 59 6.87 -1.58 -7.71
N GLU A 60 5.74 -1.10 -8.23
CA GLU A 60 5.25 0.27 -8.00
C GLU A 60 5.18 0.60 -6.50
N PHE A 61 4.68 -0.32 -5.68
CA PHE A 61 4.54 -0.06 -4.26
C PHE A 61 5.85 -0.17 -3.48
N THR A 62 6.72 -1.13 -3.80
CA THR A 62 7.82 -1.51 -2.88
C THR A 62 9.23 -1.32 -3.41
N GLU A 63 9.45 -1.20 -4.72
CA GLU A 63 10.80 -1.09 -5.28
C GLU A 63 11.45 0.27 -4.93
N ILE A 64 12.70 0.25 -4.45
CA ILE A 64 13.41 1.45 -3.95
C ILE A 64 14.80 1.66 -4.54
N GLY A 65 15.16 0.95 -5.60
CA GLY A 65 16.48 1.11 -6.20
C GLY A 65 16.76 0.09 -7.28
N ASP A 66 18.04 -0.27 -7.38
CA ASP A 66 18.52 -1.29 -8.30
C ASP A 66 17.89 -2.65 -7.98
N GLU A 67 17.29 -3.31 -8.97
CA GLU A 67 16.78 -4.69 -8.87
C GLU A 67 17.90 -5.66 -8.45
N ASP A 68 19.17 -5.27 -8.69
CA ASP A 68 20.33 -6.01 -8.28
C ASP A 68 20.81 -5.79 -6.83
N ALA A 69 20.18 -4.87 -6.09
CA ALA A 69 20.46 -4.68 -4.68
C ALA A 69 20.13 -5.94 -3.86
N PRO A 70 20.81 -6.18 -2.71
CA PRO A 70 20.48 -7.28 -1.81
C PRO A 70 19.03 -7.22 -1.29
N GLU A 71 18.52 -6.00 -1.08
CA GLU A 71 17.18 -5.70 -0.58
C GLU A 71 16.52 -4.61 -1.45
N PRO A 72 16.00 -4.99 -2.64
CA PRO A 72 15.48 -4.02 -3.61
C PRO A 72 14.07 -3.51 -3.27
N PHE A 73 13.41 -4.13 -2.28
CA PHE A 73 12.05 -3.78 -1.89
C PHE A 73 11.98 -3.24 -0.47
N PHE A 74 11.01 -2.37 -0.21
CA PHE A 74 10.76 -1.76 1.09
C PHE A 74 9.26 -1.59 1.35
N SER A 75 8.84 -1.93 2.56
CA SER A 75 7.50 -1.66 3.08
C SER A 75 7.57 -0.58 4.17
N PRO A 76 6.98 0.61 3.96
CA PRO A 76 7.05 1.70 4.94
C PRO A 76 6.31 1.37 6.24
N PHE A 77 5.24 0.59 6.19
CA PHE A 77 4.46 0.19 7.37
C PHE A 77 5.20 -0.80 8.28
N ALA A 78 6.22 -1.48 7.75
CA ALA A 78 7.03 -2.45 8.48
C ALA A 78 8.30 -1.84 9.13
N TRP A 79 8.57 -0.55 8.88
CA TRP A 79 9.85 0.09 9.22
C TRP A 79 10.19 0.08 10.72
N THR A 80 9.24 0.36 11.60
CA THR A 80 9.50 0.44 13.05
C THR A 80 9.25 -0.87 13.80
N ARG A 81 8.53 -1.83 13.18
CA ARG A 81 7.95 -2.98 13.88
C ARG A 81 8.57 -4.33 13.53
N GLU A 82 9.19 -4.44 12.36
CA GLU A 82 9.77 -5.70 11.91
C GLU A 82 11.29 -5.70 12.04
N SER A 83 11.87 -6.89 12.23
CA SER A 83 13.31 -7.08 12.45
C SER A 83 14.21 -6.57 11.33
N LYS A 84 13.65 -6.38 10.13
CA LYS A 84 14.37 -5.88 8.94
C LYS A 84 14.08 -4.42 8.63
N SER A 85 13.38 -3.71 9.51
CA SER A 85 13.01 -2.31 9.32
C SER A 85 12.41 -2.04 7.93
N GLY A 86 11.47 -2.86 7.51
CA GLY A 86 10.76 -2.70 6.23
C GLY A 86 11.50 -3.20 4.97
N TYR A 87 12.82 -3.39 4.99
CA TYR A 87 13.57 -3.92 3.85
C TYR A 87 13.22 -5.39 3.55
N ARG A 88 13.18 -5.73 2.26
CA ARG A 88 12.93 -7.09 1.78
C ARG A 88 13.91 -7.49 0.68
N THR A 89 14.36 -8.73 0.76
CA THR A 89 15.22 -9.38 -0.25
C THR A 89 14.46 -9.64 -1.55
N ARG A 90 15.17 -9.96 -2.63
CA ARG A 90 14.59 -10.40 -3.93
C ARG A 90 13.51 -11.50 -3.83
N LYS A 91 13.58 -12.37 -2.81
CA LYS A 91 12.56 -13.41 -2.54
C LYS A 91 11.17 -12.86 -2.22
N TYR A 92 11.03 -11.56 -1.92
CA TYR A 92 9.74 -10.95 -1.62
C TYR A 92 8.79 -11.00 -2.83
N ALA A 93 9.31 -10.84 -4.05
CA ALA A 93 8.53 -10.99 -5.29
C ALA A 93 7.91 -12.38 -5.46
N SER A 94 8.58 -13.42 -4.96
CA SER A 94 8.12 -14.82 -5.10
C SER A 94 7.31 -15.31 -3.90
N ASN A 95 7.69 -14.90 -2.68
CA ASN A 95 7.27 -15.52 -1.41
C ASN A 95 6.71 -14.50 -0.40
N GLY A 96 6.70 -13.21 -0.72
CA GLY A 96 6.24 -12.16 0.18
C GLY A 96 4.72 -12.07 0.18
N PRO A 97 4.11 -11.20 -0.66
CA PRO A 97 2.66 -11.06 -0.67
C PRO A 97 1.96 -12.39 -0.99
N SER A 98 2.55 -13.21 -1.86
CA SER A 98 1.99 -14.51 -2.25
C SER A 98 1.75 -15.47 -1.09
N ASN A 99 2.69 -15.57 -0.13
CA ASN A 99 2.52 -16.42 1.06
C ASN A 99 1.66 -15.72 2.11
N THR A 100 1.93 -14.43 2.36
CA THR A 100 1.22 -13.67 3.40
C THR A 100 -0.28 -13.67 3.16
N VAL A 101 -0.74 -13.37 1.94
CA VAL A 101 -2.18 -13.30 1.64
C VAL A 101 -2.85 -14.67 1.59
N GLN A 102 -2.11 -15.73 1.24
CA GLN A 102 -2.62 -17.09 1.33
C GLN A 102 -2.91 -17.48 2.78
N ASP A 103 -2.08 -17.03 3.73
CA ASP A 103 -2.29 -17.24 5.17
C ASP A 103 -3.43 -16.39 5.76
N TRP A 104 -4.07 -15.51 4.98
CA TRP A 104 -5.25 -14.76 5.42
C TRP A 104 -6.54 -15.54 5.19
N HIS A 105 -6.51 -16.55 4.32
CA HIS A 105 -7.64 -17.42 4.10
C HIS A 105 -7.99 -18.15 5.41
N GLY A 106 -9.27 -18.06 5.81
CA GLY A 106 -9.76 -18.66 7.05
C GLY A 106 -9.46 -17.85 8.33
N LYS A 107 -8.75 -16.71 8.24
CA LYS A 107 -8.66 -15.77 9.37
C LYS A 107 -9.95 -14.96 9.49
N PRO A 108 -10.46 -14.73 10.71
CA PRO A 108 -11.56 -13.80 10.93
C PRO A 108 -11.25 -12.45 10.27
N ASN A 109 -12.20 -11.94 9.49
CA ASN A 109 -12.13 -10.66 8.80
C ASN A 109 -10.98 -10.52 7.77
N GLY A 110 -10.37 -11.63 7.34
CA GLY A 110 -9.35 -11.61 6.28
C GLY A 110 -9.91 -10.96 4.99
N PRO A 111 -9.29 -9.89 4.46
CA PRO A 111 -9.85 -9.13 3.34
C PRO A 111 -9.55 -9.74 1.98
N ILE A 112 -8.79 -10.85 1.95
CA ILE A 112 -8.43 -11.57 0.73
C ILE A 112 -8.94 -13.01 0.84
N GLU A 113 -9.66 -13.43 -0.20
CA GLU A 113 -10.16 -14.80 -0.35
C GLU A 113 -9.32 -15.55 -1.39
N ARG A 114 -8.93 -16.78 -1.06
CA ARG A 114 -8.30 -17.70 -2.01
C ARG A 114 -9.36 -18.39 -2.84
N ILE A 115 -9.13 -18.47 -4.16
CA ILE A 115 -9.97 -19.24 -5.07
C ILE A 115 -9.58 -20.73 -4.98
N PRO A 116 -10.52 -21.63 -4.64
CA PRO A 116 -10.25 -23.06 -4.56
C PRO A 116 -9.71 -23.63 -5.89
N ASP A 117 -8.89 -24.68 -5.80
CA ASP A 117 -8.43 -25.48 -6.94
C ASP A 117 -7.67 -24.73 -8.06
N THR A 118 -7.14 -23.54 -7.77
CA THR A 118 -6.30 -22.77 -8.71
C THR A 118 -4.81 -23.04 -8.53
N ARG A 119 -4.07 -23.17 -9.66
CA ARG A 119 -2.61 -23.31 -9.72
C ARG A 119 -2.06 -22.57 -10.95
N PRO A 120 -1.26 -21.49 -10.79
CA PRO A 120 -0.86 -20.83 -9.54
C PRO A 120 -2.06 -20.32 -8.72
N ALA A 121 -1.85 -20.05 -7.43
CA ALA A 121 -2.93 -19.61 -6.55
C ALA A 121 -3.54 -18.30 -7.03
N GLN A 122 -4.87 -18.24 -7.11
CA GLN A 122 -5.61 -17.02 -7.37
C GLN A 122 -6.30 -16.53 -6.10
N VAL A 123 -6.43 -15.22 -6.00
CA VAL A 123 -7.12 -14.55 -4.90
C VAL A 123 -8.02 -13.44 -5.40
N ARG A 124 -8.98 -13.04 -4.57
CA ARG A 124 -9.85 -11.87 -4.79
C ARG A 124 -10.07 -11.10 -3.49
N LEU A 125 -10.64 -9.91 -3.59
CA LEU A 125 -11.11 -9.19 -2.40
C LEU A 125 -12.32 -9.92 -1.80
N ALA A 126 -12.29 -10.08 -0.49
CA ALA A 126 -13.46 -10.48 0.27
C ALA A 126 -14.34 -9.26 0.55
N HIS A 127 -15.65 -9.45 0.60
CA HIS A 127 -16.53 -8.39 1.11
C HIS A 127 -16.30 -8.21 2.61
N ARG A 128 -15.79 -7.03 3.00
CA ARG A 128 -15.57 -6.65 4.40
C ARG A 128 -16.13 -5.27 4.67
N THR A 129 -16.65 -5.07 5.87
CA THR A 129 -17.02 -3.72 6.29
C THR A 129 -15.75 -2.88 6.55
N PRO A 130 -15.85 -1.54 6.51
CA PRO A 130 -14.78 -0.64 6.95
C PRO A 130 -14.16 -1.04 8.30
N GLU A 131 -15.01 -1.40 9.27
CA GLU A 131 -14.59 -1.79 10.62
C GLU A 131 -13.80 -3.10 10.59
N GLU A 132 -14.29 -4.13 9.89
CA GLU A 132 -13.58 -5.41 9.73
C GLU A 132 -12.21 -5.23 9.06
N LEU A 133 -12.17 -4.39 8.03
CA LEU A 133 -10.95 -4.09 7.29
C LEU A 133 -9.92 -3.38 8.17
N SER A 134 -10.34 -2.36 8.92
CA SER A 134 -9.48 -1.63 9.85
C SER A 134 -8.97 -2.51 10.99
N GLN A 135 -9.81 -3.38 11.57
CA GLN A 135 -9.41 -4.33 12.61
C GLN A 135 -8.36 -5.34 12.11
N PHE A 136 -8.47 -5.74 10.83
CA PHE A 136 -7.50 -6.63 10.24
C PHE A 136 -6.20 -5.91 9.88
N LEU A 137 -6.25 -4.73 9.27
CA LEU A 137 -5.05 -4.10 8.69
C LEU A 137 -4.34 -3.11 9.61
N LEU A 138 -5.03 -2.58 10.62
CA LEU A 138 -4.49 -1.65 11.60
C LEU A 138 -4.38 -2.30 12.98
N LEU A 139 -3.51 -1.77 13.81
CA LEU A 139 -3.43 -2.16 15.22
C LEU A 139 -4.65 -1.61 15.98
N THR A 140 -5.29 -2.47 16.77
CA THR A 140 -6.31 -2.12 17.75
C THR A 140 -5.59 -1.94 19.09
N ASP A 141 -5.60 -0.72 19.65
CA ASP A 141 -4.96 -0.36 20.93
C ASP A 141 -3.47 0.04 20.87
N THR A 142 -3.21 1.27 20.43
CA THR A 142 -1.86 1.84 20.31
C THR A 142 -1.70 3.18 21.03
N GLY A 143 -2.63 3.54 21.91
CA GLY A 143 -2.68 4.86 22.54
C GLY A 143 -2.77 5.98 21.49
N ALA A 144 -1.73 6.82 21.42
CA ALA A 144 -1.70 8.05 20.60
C ALA A 144 -1.30 7.85 19.12
N GLN A 145 -1.00 6.63 18.66
CA GLN A 145 -0.69 6.42 17.24
C GLN A 145 -1.96 6.60 16.40
N SER A 146 -1.89 7.41 15.33
CA SER A 146 -2.99 7.59 14.39
C SER A 146 -2.95 6.57 13.25
N ALA A 147 -4.02 6.50 12.45
CA ALA A 147 -3.99 5.79 11.18
C ALA A 147 -2.94 6.41 10.25
N PRO A 148 -2.38 5.66 9.28
CA PRO A 148 -1.45 6.26 8.30
C PRO A 148 -2.10 7.44 7.57
N ARG A 149 -1.41 8.57 7.49
CA ARG A 149 -1.91 9.74 6.77
C ARG A 149 -1.96 9.48 5.27
N ALA A 150 -3.06 9.88 4.63
CA ALA A 150 -3.28 9.71 3.20
C ALA A 150 -2.19 10.41 2.37
N ILE A 151 -1.79 11.62 2.77
CA ILE A 151 -0.73 12.36 2.07
C ILE A 151 0.64 11.68 2.18
N ASP A 152 0.97 11.09 3.34
CA ASP A 152 2.23 10.38 3.50
C ASP A 152 2.28 9.13 2.61
N LEU A 153 1.16 8.43 2.48
CA LEU A 153 1.02 7.31 1.55
C LEU A 153 1.11 7.77 0.10
N ALA A 154 0.54 8.92 -0.26
CA ALA A 154 0.66 9.49 -1.60
C ALA A 154 2.10 9.89 -1.93
N TYR A 155 2.83 10.50 -0.97
CA TYR A 155 4.26 10.78 -1.14
C TYR A 155 5.08 9.52 -1.35
N TRP A 156 4.79 8.45 -0.61
CA TRP A 156 5.43 7.16 -0.83
C TRP A 156 5.10 6.57 -2.21
N TRP A 157 3.83 6.63 -2.61
CA TRP A 157 3.35 6.08 -3.88
C TRP A 157 4.01 6.77 -5.08
N PHE A 158 4.11 8.10 -5.07
CA PHE A 158 4.70 8.89 -6.16
C PHE A 158 6.20 9.17 -5.98
N ARG A 159 6.91 8.43 -5.11
CA ARG A 159 8.34 8.67 -4.81
C ARG A 159 9.27 8.65 -6.03
N ALA A 160 8.90 7.90 -7.07
CA ALA A 160 9.67 7.75 -8.31
C ALA A 160 8.97 8.41 -9.52
N THR A 161 7.92 9.19 -9.28
CA THR A 161 7.12 9.84 -10.34
C THR A 161 7.61 11.25 -10.57
N ASP A 162 7.75 11.64 -11.84
CA ASP A 162 7.90 13.05 -12.20
C ASP A 162 6.57 13.77 -11.91
N ILE A 163 6.56 14.54 -10.83
CA ILE A 163 5.37 15.19 -10.29
C ILE A 163 4.87 16.26 -11.25
N GLU A 164 5.77 17.01 -11.87
CA GLU A 164 5.40 18.07 -12.81
C GLU A 164 4.83 17.49 -14.12
N GLU A 165 5.42 16.40 -14.63
CA GLU A 165 4.89 15.71 -15.82
C GLU A 165 3.50 15.12 -15.56
N ARG A 166 3.28 14.50 -14.39
CA ARG A 166 2.02 13.82 -14.10
C ARG A 166 0.89 14.76 -13.67
N PHE A 167 1.20 15.81 -12.91
CA PHE A 167 0.19 16.63 -12.24
C PHE A 167 0.25 18.12 -12.59
N GLY A 168 1.24 18.55 -13.38
CA GLY A 168 1.52 19.96 -13.62
C GLY A 168 2.29 20.62 -12.48
N GLU A 169 2.40 21.94 -12.55
CA GLU A 169 3.13 22.73 -11.55
C GLU A 169 2.40 22.75 -10.20
N ASP A 170 3.14 22.49 -9.12
CA ASP A 170 2.72 22.62 -7.71
C ASP A 170 1.34 21.99 -7.39
N PRO A 171 1.15 20.68 -7.61
CA PRO A 171 -0.12 20.01 -7.29
C PRO A 171 -0.42 20.05 -5.80
N THR A 172 -1.70 20.17 -5.45
CA THR A 172 -2.15 20.15 -4.06
C THR A 172 -2.06 18.75 -3.46
N GLU A 173 -2.03 18.67 -2.12
CA GLU A 173 -2.08 17.40 -1.41
C GLU A 173 -3.33 16.59 -1.78
N ASP A 174 -4.48 17.25 -1.95
CA ASP A 174 -5.73 16.60 -2.37
C ASP A 174 -5.64 15.95 -3.75
N VAL A 175 -4.93 16.57 -4.70
CA VAL A 175 -4.70 16.00 -6.05
C VAL A 175 -3.85 14.74 -5.95
N LEU A 176 -2.79 14.77 -5.15
CA LEU A 176 -1.93 13.61 -4.94
C LEU A 176 -2.70 12.48 -4.23
N ILE A 177 -3.46 12.80 -3.19
CA ILE A 177 -4.27 11.81 -2.48
C ILE A 177 -5.30 11.19 -3.43
N ALA A 178 -6.06 11.99 -4.18
CA ALA A 178 -7.07 11.49 -5.09
C ALA A 178 -6.46 10.57 -6.16
N ALA A 179 -5.33 10.96 -6.75
CA ALA A 179 -4.63 10.15 -7.74
C ALA A 179 -4.09 8.83 -7.17
N MET A 180 -3.56 8.84 -5.94
CA MET A 180 -3.10 7.62 -5.27
C MET A 180 -4.27 6.67 -4.95
N LEU A 181 -5.41 7.19 -4.50
CA LEU A 181 -6.59 6.38 -4.24
C LEU A 181 -7.13 5.73 -5.54
N ASP A 182 -7.14 6.49 -6.65
CA ASP A 182 -7.54 5.96 -7.96
C ASP A 182 -6.57 4.91 -8.50
N ASP A 183 -5.26 5.16 -8.39
CA ASP A 183 -4.21 4.22 -8.80
C ASP A 183 -4.32 2.90 -8.03
N LEU A 184 -4.49 2.95 -6.71
CA LEU A 184 -4.69 1.78 -5.87
C LEU A 184 -6.08 1.15 -6.03
N GLY A 185 -6.99 1.85 -6.70
CA GLY A 185 -8.39 1.46 -6.81
C GLY A 185 -9.09 1.39 -5.45
N LEU A 186 -8.67 2.20 -4.46
CA LEU A 186 -9.17 2.24 -3.08
C LEU A 186 -10.55 2.93 -3.02
N GLN A 187 -11.59 2.28 -2.49
CA GLN A 187 -12.91 2.91 -2.39
C GLN A 187 -12.94 3.89 -1.22
N ALA A 188 -13.79 4.93 -1.32
CA ALA A 188 -13.86 5.99 -0.31
C ALA A 188 -14.09 5.47 1.11
N ALA A 189 -15.00 4.50 1.29
CA ALA A 189 -15.30 3.94 2.61
C ALA A 189 -14.11 3.16 3.20
N GLU A 190 -13.36 2.44 2.36
CA GLU A 190 -12.16 1.71 2.79
C GLU A 190 -11.01 2.67 3.07
N ALA A 191 -10.86 3.71 2.26
CA ALA A 191 -9.88 4.76 2.47
C ALA A 191 -10.10 5.45 3.81
N GLN A 192 -11.35 5.83 4.14
CA GLN A 192 -11.70 6.41 5.44
C GLN A 192 -11.46 5.45 6.62
N ALA A 193 -11.57 4.13 6.38
CA ALA A 193 -11.31 3.12 7.42
C ALA A 193 -9.82 2.93 7.70
N LEU A 194 -8.98 3.12 6.67
CA LEU A 194 -7.57 2.76 6.70
C LEU A 194 -6.63 3.95 6.84
N LEU A 195 -7.06 5.14 6.40
CA LEU A 195 -6.22 6.32 6.29
C LEU A 195 -6.77 7.49 7.11
N GLU A 196 -5.87 8.29 7.63
CA GLU A 196 -6.17 9.60 8.19
C GLU A 196 -6.09 10.65 7.07
N PHE A 197 -7.14 11.44 6.93
CA PHE A 197 -7.15 12.63 6.06
C PHE A 197 -7.00 13.83 6.98
N ASP A 198 -6.00 14.65 6.74
CA ASP A 198 -5.84 15.90 7.49
C ASP A 198 -7.12 16.72 7.32
N GLN A 199 -7.77 17.05 8.44
CA GLN A 199 -8.74 18.13 8.40
C GLN A 199 -7.95 19.41 8.19
N THR A 200 -8.34 20.21 7.18
CA THR A 200 -7.94 21.61 7.13
C THR A 200 -8.10 22.17 8.55
N PRO A 201 -7.09 22.84 9.14
CA PRO A 201 -7.30 23.46 10.44
C PRO A 201 -8.56 24.31 10.33
N SER A 202 -9.59 23.97 11.09
CA SER A 202 -10.74 24.84 11.27
C SER A 202 -10.15 26.16 11.73
N ASP A 203 -10.27 27.20 10.91
CA ASP A 203 -9.94 28.55 11.33
C ASP A 203 -10.58 28.76 12.71
N ALA A 204 -9.72 29.02 13.69
CA ALA A 204 -10.16 29.36 15.02
C ALA A 204 -11.01 30.63 14.90
N GLN A 205 -12.31 30.50 15.19
CA GLN A 205 -13.17 31.63 15.52
C GLN A 205 -12.93 32.04 16.98
#